data_AF-A0A9P6LGX9-F1
#
_entry.id   AF-A0A9P6LGX9-F1
#
_cell.length_a   1.000
_cell.length_b   1.000
_cell.length_c   1.000
_cell.angle_alpha   90.00
_cell.angle_beta   90.00
_cell.angle_gamma   90.00
#
_symmetry.space_group_name_H-M   'P 1'
#
loop_
_entity.id
_entity.type
_entity.pdbx_description
1 polymer ?
#
loop_
_entity_poly.entity_id
_entity_poly.type
_entity_poly.pdbx_seq_one_letter_code
_entity_poly.pdbx_strand_id
1 'polypeptide(L)'
;MEVEFCDTSRPYAALSYAWGNDPDTECITVNGLPFMARKNLCLSLQRLRKEDEDIVIWVDSICINQDDMVEKGVQIAQMNMIYGGATLVTIWLGEESPSSGMAMSLLDDCTTLLKEDDIVQRIVQNKTEAQALTELLQRP
;
A
#
# COMPACT_ATOMS: atom_id res chain seq x y z
N MET A 1 -9.13 9.75 -13.35
CA MET A 1 -7.87 8.99 -13.33
C MET A 1 -8.09 7.76 -14.18
N GLU A 2 -7.18 7.47 -15.11
CA GLU A 2 -7.26 6.31 -15.99
C GLU A 2 -6.27 5.24 -15.52
N VAL A 3 -6.73 3.99 -15.37
CA VAL A 3 -5.95 2.83 -14.93
C VAL A 3 -6.18 1.70 -15.93
N GLU A 4 -5.13 1.06 -16.40
CA GLU A 4 -5.24 -0.10 -17.30
C GLU A 4 -5.07 -1.43 -16.53
N PHE A 5 -5.56 -2.54 -17.10
CA PHE A 5 -5.29 -3.87 -16.53
C PHE A 5 -3.79 -4.16 -16.53
N CYS A 6 -3.27 -4.61 -15.39
CA CYS A 6 -1.87 -4.96 -15.25
C CYS A 6 -1.58 -6.32 -15.91
N ASP A 7 -0.98 -6.28 -17.10
CA ASP A 7 -0.33 -7.45 -17.70
C ASP A 7 0.98 -7.74 -16.94
N THR A 8 0.99 -8.81 -16.15
CA THR A 8 2.16 -9.22 -15.36
C THR A 8 3.33 -9.72 -16.23
N SER A 9 3.17 -9.77 -17.55
CA SER A 9 4.26 -10.05 -18.50
C SER A 9 5.21 -8.86 -18.72
N ARG A 10 4.82 -7.64 -18.32
CA ARG A 10 5.65 -6.43 -18.34
C ARG A 10 6.07 -6.04 -16.93
N PRO A 11 7.14 -5.26 -16.73
CA PRO A 11 7.49 -4.74 -15.42
C PRO A 11 6.33 -3.91 -14.82
N TYR A 12 5.92 -4.25 -13.60
CA TYR A 12 4.88 -3.54 -12.85
C TYR A 12 5.34 -3.28 -11.40
N ALA A 13 4.74 -2.30 -10.75
CA ALA A 13 4.75 -2.15 -9.31
C ALA A 13 3.51 -2.82 -8.70
N ALA A 14 3.58 -3.30 -7.47
CA ALA A 14 2.40 -3.77 -6.73
C ALA A 14 2.05 -2.80 -5.60
N LEU A 15 0.77 -2.47 -5.46
CA LEU A 15 0.28 -1.67 -4.34
C LEU A 15 -0.17 -2.58 -3.20
N SER A 16 0.51 -2.46 -2.07
CA SER A 16 0.04 -2.98 -0.79
C SER A 16 -0.62 -1.85 -0.02
N TYR A 17 -1.94 -1.94 0.15
CA TYR A 17 -2.70 -0.99 0.94
C TYR A 17 -3.76 -1.78 1.69
N ALA A 18 -4.14 -1.30 2.87
CA ALA A 18 -5.23 -1.93 3.57
C ALA A 18 -6.56 -1.36 3.04
N TRP A 19 -7.53 -2.26 2.89
CA TRP A 19 -8.79 -1.97 2.21
C TRP A 19 -9.65 -0.94 2.94
N GLY A 20 -9.35 -0.69 4.22
CA GLY A 20 -10.12 0.19 5.10
C GLY A 20 -11.55 -0.30 5.38
N ASN A 21 -12.18 0.36 6.35
CA ASN A 21 -13.57 0.12 6.74
C ASN A 21 -14.52 1.23 6.27
N ASP A 22 -13.99 2.26 5.60
CA ASP A 22 -14.76 3.38 5.11
C ASP A 22 -15.56 2.95 3.85
N PRO A 23 -16.90 3.09 3.85
CA PRO A 23 -17.72 2.78 2.68
C PRO A 23 -17.59 3.81 1.55
N ASP A 24 -16.94 4.95 1.80
CA ASP A 24 -16.80 6.02 0.81
C ASP A 24 -16.05 5.55 -0.43
N THR A 25 -16.67 5.79 -1.59
CA THR A 25 -16.12 5.46 -2.91
C THR A 25 -16.07 6.68 -3.81
N GLU A 26 -15.09 6.71 -4.69
CA GLU A 26 -14.95 7.70 -5.76
C GLU A 26 -14.88 6.97 -7.11
N CYS A 27 -15.41 7.61 -8.14
CA CYS A 27 -15.39 7.05 -9.48
C CYS A 27 -14.03 7.32 -10.14
N ILE A 28 -13.33 6.25 -10.51
CA ILE A 28 -12.14 6.29 -11.37
C ILE A 28 -12.46 5.63 -12.71
N THR A 29 -11.57 5.80 -13.68
CA THR A 29 -11.68 5.16 -15.00
C THR A 29 -10.71 3.99 -15.05
N VAL A 30 -11.21 2.79 -15.32
CA VAL A 30 -10.41 1.58 -15.51
C VAL A 30 -10.68 1.04 -16.91
N ASN A 31 -9.68 1.03 -17.79
CA ASN A 31 -9.80 0.68 -19.21
C ASN A 31 -10.96 1.39 -19.92
N GLY A 32 -11.08 2.70 -19.72
CA GLY A 32 -12.17 3.51 -20.29
C GLY A 32 -13.55 3.31 -19.65
N LEU A 33 -13.69 2.43 -18.65
CA LEU A 33 -14.96 2.19 -17.95
C LEU A 33 -14.96 2.81 -16.54
N PRO A 34 -16.12 3.30 -16.05
CA PRO A 34 -16.22 3.79 -14.68
C PRO A 34 -16.08 2.64 -13.67
N PHE A 35 -15.30 2.86 -12.62
CA PHE A 35 -15.07 1.93 -11.53
C PHE A 35 -15.16 2.68 -10.19
N MET A 36 -15.92 2.13 -9.23
CA MET A 36 -16.07 2.72 -7.90
C MET A 36 -14.95 2.19 -7.00
N ALA A 37 -13.89 2.97 -6.86
CA ALA A 37 -12.78 2.67 -5.97
C ALA A 37 -13.01 3.29 -4.59
N ARG A 38 -12.57 2.61 -3.54
CA ARG A 38 -12.60 3.19 -2.18
C ARG A 38 -11.67 4.39 -2.09
N LYS A 39 -12.01 5.35 -1.24
CA LYS A 39 -11.28 6.61 -1.09
C LYS A 39 -9.80 6.41 -0.75
N ASN A 40 -9.46 5.45 0.10
CA ASN A 40 -8.08 5.10 0.43
C ASN A 40 -7.25 4.68 -0.80
N LEU A 41 -7.85 3.91 -1.72
CA LEU A 41 -7.22 3.54 -2.98
C LEU A 41 -7.08 4.74 -3.90
N CYS A 42 -8.09 5.60 -3.98
CA CYS A 42 -8.01 6.82 -4.79
C CYS A 42 -6.88 7.73 -4.31
N LEU A 43 -6.75 7.93 -3.00
CA LEU A 43 -5.66 8.71 -2.41
C LEU A 43 -4.29 8.09 -2.69
N SER A 44 -4.14 6.77 -2.51
CA SER A 44 -2.85 6.10 -2.76
C SER A 44 -2.44 6.19 -4.24
N LEU A 45 -3.38 5.98 -5.17
CA LEU A 45 -3.12 6.14 -6.61
C LEU A 45 -2.78 7.59 -6.98
N GLN A 46 -3.44 8.58 -6.36
CA GLN A 46 -3.15 10.00 -6.59
C GLN A 46 -1.74 10.36 -6.12
N ARG A 47 -1.30 9.83 -4.97
CA ARG A 47 0.06 10.04 -4.45
C ARG A 47 1.13 9.32 -5.26
N LEU A 48 0.79 8.19 -5.87
CA LEU A 48 1.72 7.44 -6.71
C LEU A 48 1.91 8.05 -8.09
N ARG A 49 0.91 8.77 -8.59
CA ARG A 49 0.95 9.38 -9.92
C ARG A 49 2.13 10.34 -10.06
N LYS A 50 2.90 10.19 -11.15
CA LYS A 50 3.90 11.16 -11.59
C LYS A 50 3.29 12.06 -12.67
N GLU A 51 3.80 13.29 -12.78
CA GLU A 51 3.32 14.25 -13.78
C GLU A 51 3.75 13.86 -15.21
N ASP A 52 4.96 13.32 -15.35
CA ASP A 52 5.60 13.12 -16.66
C ASP A 52 5.76 11.65 -17.09
N GLU A 53 5.28 10.70 -16.29
CA GLU A 53 5.51 9.27 -16.51
C GLU A 53 4.29 8.43 -16.11
N ASP A 54 3.89 7.52 -17.00
CA ASP A 54 2.89 6.50 -16.70
C ASP A 54 3.48 5.40 -15.81
N ILE A 55 2.69 4.96 -14.83
CA ILE A 55 3.10 3.89 -13.91
C ILE A 55 2.18 2.70 -14.12
N VAL A 56 2.78 1.55 -14.40
CA VAL A 56 2.06 0.27 -14.41
C VAL A 56 2.01 -0.26 -12.98
N ILE A 57 0.82 -0.31 -12.40
CA ILE A 57 0.61 -0.77 -11.04
C ILE A 57 -0.46 -1.85 -10.96
N TRP A 58 -0.15 -2.93 -10.24
CA TRP A 58 -1.10 -3.97 -9.87
C TRP A 58 -1.78 -3.61 -8.56
N VAL A 59 -3.11 -3.67 -8.54
CA VAL A 59 -3.96 -3.37 -7.37
C VAL A 59 -4.97 -4.50 -7.24
N ASP A 60 -5.00 -5.20 -6.11
CA ASP A 60 -5.86 -6.38 -5.92
C ASP A 60 -7.35 -6.11 -6.20
N SER A 61 -7.89 -5.00 -5.70
CA SER A 61 -9.31 -4.64 -5.86
C SER A 61 -9.71 -4.28 -7.29
N ILE A 62 -8.74 -3.97 -8.16
CA ILE A 62 -8.96 -3.65 -9.58
C ILE A 62 -8.65 -4.86 -10.45
N CYS A 63 -7.52 -5.53 -10.20
CA CYS A 63 -7.01 -6.59 -11.06
C CYS A 63 -7.62 -7.97 -10.79
N ILE A 64 -8.23 -8.18 -9.62
CA ILE A 64 -8.94 -9.42 -9.27
C ILE A 64 -10.45 -9.17 -9.41
N ASN A 65 -11.15 -10.07 -10.09
CA ASN A 65 -12.61 -10.01 -10.14
C ASN A 65 -13.18 -10.40 -8.76
N GLN A 66 -13.60 -9.38 -8.01
CA GLN A 66 -14.07 -9.56 -6.65
C GLN A 66 -15.38 -10.35 -6.55
N ASP A 67 -16.15 -10.43 -7.64
CA ASP A 67 -17.44 -11.11 -7.72
C ASP A 67 -17.31 -12.59 -8.16
N ASP A 68 -16.16 -12.99 -8.71
CA ASP A 68 -15.87 -14.38 -9.08
C ASP A 68 -15.01 -15.05 -8.00
N MET A 69 -15.67 -15.80 -7.12
CA MET A 69 -15.01 -16.50 -6.02
C MET A 69 -13.97 -17.55 -6.49
N VAL A 70 -14.13 -18.10 -7.69
CA VAL A 70 -13.19 -19.10 -8.23
C VAL A 70 -11.93 -18.39 -8.72
N GLU A 71 -12.08 -17.34 -9.54
CA GLU A 71 -10.96 -16.54 -10.04
C GLU A 71 -10.22 -15.87 -8.88
N LYS A 72 -10.94 -15.24 -7.96
CA LYS A 72 -10.40 -14.66 -6.74
C LYS A 72 -9.60 -15.67 -5.91
N GLY A 73 -10.09 -16.90 -5.75
CA GLY A 73 -9.36 -17.95 -5.05
C GLY A 73 -8.02 -18.29 -5.71
N VAL A 74 -7.98 -18.34 -7.04
CA VAL A 74 -6.76 -18.56 -7.82
C VAL A 74 -5.78 -17.39 -7.65
N GLN A 75 -6.26 -16.15 -7.78
CA GLN A 75 -5.42 -14.96 -7.64
C GLN A 75 -4.84 -14.82 -6.23
N ILE A 76 -5.64 -15.10 -5.20
CA ILE A 76 -5.18 -15.10 -3.81
C ILE A 76 -4.07 -16.14 -3.61
N ALA A 77 -4.22 -17.35 -4.16
CA ALA A 77 -3.19 -18.38 -4.10
C ALA A 77 -1.90 -17.98 -4.85
N GLN A 78 -1.99 -17.05 -5.79
CA GLN A 78 -0.86 -16.54 -6.58
C GLN A 78 -0.25 -15.24 -6.03
N MET A 79 -0.77 -14.67 -4.92
CA MET A 79 -0.28 -13.40 -4.38
C MET A 79 1.23 -13.40 -4.12
N ASN A 80 1.79 -14.52 -3.65
CA ASN A 80 3.23 -14.63 -3.43
C ASN A 80 4.04 -14.41 -4.73
N MET A 81 3.55 -14.92 -5.86
CA MET A 81 4.18 -14.79 -7.17
C MET A 81 3.94 -13.39 -7.75
N ILE A 82 2.75 -12.82 -7.55
CA ILE A 82 2.41 -11.48 -8.03
C ILE A 82 3.25 -10.42 -7.31
N TYR A 83 3.30 -10.45 -5.98
CA TYR A 83 4.12 -9.53 -5.22
C TYR A 83 5.62 -9.83 -5.39
N GLY A 84 6.01 -11.10 -5.48
CA GLY A 84 7.40 -11.52 -5.70
C GLY A 84 7.93 -11.21 -7.11
N GLY A 85 7.04 -11.07 -8.09
CA GLY A 85 7.37 -10.70 -9.47
C GLY A 85 7.32 -9.20 -9.76
N ALA A 86 6.82 -8.39 -8.82
CA ALA A 86 6.77 -6.95 -8.97
C ALA A 86 8.18 -6.34 -8.94
N THR A 87 8.41 -5.32 -9.77
CA THR A 87 9.65 -4.53 -9.78
C THR A 87 9.88 -3.82 -8.43
N LEU A 88 8.77 -3.43 -7.80
CA LEU A 88 8.70 -2.77 -6.51
C LEU A 88 7.33 -3.08 -5.88
N VAL A 89 7.30 -3.21 -4.57
CA VAL A 89 6.06 -3.18 -3.79
C VAL A 89 5.98 -1.85 -3.06
N THR A 90 4.96 -1.05 -3.36
CA THR A 90 4.68 0.19 -2.64
C THR A 90 3.69 -0.11 -1.52
N ILE A 91 4.06 0.23 -0.29
CA ILE A 91 3.17 0.12 0.87
C ILE A 91 2.54 1.48 1.14
N TRP A 92 1.22 1.54 1.13
CA TRP A 92 0.44 2.72 1.49
C TRP A 92 0.00 2.64 2.95
N LEU A 93 0.54 3.52 3.78
CA LEU A 93 0.22 3.64 5.21
C LEU A 93 -0.72 4.83 5.49
N GLY A 94 -1.50 5.27 4.50
CA GLY A 94 -2.35 6.45 4.63
C GLY A 94 -1.62 7.78 4.48
N GLU A 95 -2.39 8.86 4.52
CA GLU A 95 -1.89 10.23 4.43
C GLU A 95 -0.95 10.60 5.59
N GLU A 96 -0.12 11.60 5.37
CA GLU A 96 0.78 12.11 6.40
C GLU A 96 -0.03 12.72 7.56
N SER A 97 0.18 12.20 8.76
CA SER A 97 -0.17 12.84 10.04
C SER A 97 1.04 13.53 10.66
N PRO A 98 0.85 14.47 11.60
CA PRO A 98 1.95 15.11 12.35
C PRO A 98 2.90 14.13 13.05
N SER A 99 2.43 12.93 13.39
CA SER A 99 3.22 11.87 14.02
C SER A 99 4.01 11.00 13.03
N SER A 100 3.72 11.08 11.73
CA SER A 100 4.34 10.20 10.71
C SER A 100 5.85 10.33 10.66
N GLY A 101 6.38 11.56 10.70
CA GLY A 101 7.83 11.80 10.67
C GLY A 101 8.55 11.14 11.85
N MET A 102 7.97 11.21 13.05
CA MET A 102 8.52 10.56 14.25
C MET A 102 8.48 9.03 14.13
N ALA A 103 7.37 8.48 13.62
CA ALA A 103 7.22 7.05 13.40
C ALA A 103 8.26 6.52 12.39
N MET A 104 8.47 7.25 11.28
CA MET A 104 9.46 6.88 10.26
C MET A 104 10.89 7.01 10.78
N SER A 105 11.19 8.03 11.59
CA SER A 105 12.51 8.16 12.24
C SER A 105 12.79 6.97 13.16
N LEU A 106 11.79 6.53 13.95
CA LEU A 106 11.96 5.36 14.80
C LEU A 106 12.16 4.07 14.00
N LEU A 107 11.46 3.92 12.87
CA LEU A 107 11.66 2.78 11.97
C LEU A 107 13.09 2.77 11.39
N ASP A 108 13.59 3.92 10.95
CA ASP A 108 14.95 4.05 10.40
C ASP A 108 16.01 3.69 11.47
N ASP A 109 15.83 4.20 12.69
CA ASP A 109 16.64 3.83 13.86
C ASP A 109 16.59 2.33 14.12
N CYS A 110 15.40 1.71 14.12
CA CYS A 110 15.24 0.27 14.34
C CYS A 110 15.92 -0.55 13.24
N THR A 111 15.84 -0.15 11.98
CA THR A 111 16.51 -0.87 10.88
C THR A 111 18.04 -0.79 10.97
N THR A 112 18.56 0.33 11.49
CA THR A 112 20.00 0.51 11.77
C THR A 112 20.43 -0.34 12.96
N LEU A 113 19.55 -0.51 13.95
CA LEU A 113 19.78 -1.23 15.20
C LEU A 113 19.44 -2.72 15.16
N LEU A 114 18.90 -3.28 14.06
CA LEU A 114 18.75 -4.74 13.90
C LEU A 114 20.11 -5.48 13.92
N LYS A 115 21.21 -4.74 14.04
CA LYS A 115 22.57 -5.20 14.26
C LYS A 115 22.99 -5.24 15.74
N GLU A 116 22.18 -4.74 16.68
CA GLU A 116 22.47 -4.69 18.12
C GLU A 116 21.25 -5.09 18.97
N ASP A 117 21.48 -5.78 20.09
CA ASP A 117 20.45 -6.33 20.98
C ASP A 117 19.61 -5.27 21.77
N ASP A 118 19.81 -3.98 21.52
CA ASP A 118 19.30 -2.88 22.37
C ASP A 118 18.05 -2.14 21.83
N ILE A 119 17.45 -2.63 20.74
CA ILE A 119 16.23 -2.04 20.12
C ILE A 119 15.11 -1.84 21.15
N VAL A 120 14.87 -2.86 21.99
CA VAL A 120 13.75 -2.85 22.94
C VAL A 120 13.93 -1.77 23.99
N GLN A 121 15.14 -1.54 24.50
CA GLN A 121 15.41 -0.49 25.47
C GLN A 121 15.15 0.90 24.90
N ARG A 122 15.52 1.12 23.63
CA ARG A 122 15.39 2.42 22.98
C ARG A 122 13.93 2.75 22.62
N ILE A 123 13.16 1.76 22.13
CA ILE A 123 11.70 1.88 21.93
C ILE A 123 11.00 2.20 23.27
N VAL A 124 11.41 1.53 24.36
CA VAL A 124 10.81 1.74 25.68
C VAL A 124 11.15 3.13 26.26
N GLN A 125 12.34 3.65 25.95
CA GLN A 125 12.80 4.95 26.44
C GLN A 125 12.17 6.14 25.68
N ASN A 126 11.84 5.99 24.39
CA ASN A 126 11.25 7.05 23.58
C ASN A 126 9.73 6.91 23.41
N LYS A 127 8.98 7.21 24.49
CA LYS A 127 7.52 7.06 24.54
C LYS A 127 6.76 7.77 23.41
N THR A 128 7.23 8.93 22.97
CA THR A 128 6.56 9.73 21.94
C THR A 128 6.70 9.08 20.56
N GLU A 129 7.89 8.59 20.23
CA GLU A 129 8.14 7.85 18.98
C GLU A 129 7.44 6.49 18.98
N ALA A 130 7.44 5.78 20.11
CA ALA A 130 6.71 4.52 20.25
C ALA A 130 5.19 4.71 20.07
N GLN A 131 4.64 5.81 20.58
CA GLN A 131 3.25 6.18 20.36
C GLN A 131 2.99 6.52 18.88
N ALA A 132 3.87 7.29 18.24
CA ALA A 132 3.76 7.62 16.83
C ALA A 132 3.79 6.36 15.93
N LEU A 133 4.67 5.39 16.24
CA LEU A 133 4.72 4.11 15.54
C LEU A 133 3.45 3.29 15.78
N THR A 134 2.92 3.29 17.00
CA THR A 134 1.64 2.63 17.31
C THR A 134 0.51 3.22 16.50
N GLU A 135 0.44 4.56 16.40
CA GLU A 135 -0.56 5.26 15.58
C GLU A 135 -0.40 4.91 14.09
N LEU A 136 0.83 4.81 13.58
CA LEU A 136 1.11 4.40 12.20
C LEU A 136 0.65 2.97 11.90
N LEU A 137 0.92 2.02 12.80
CA LEU A 137 0.57 0.61 12.64
C LEU A 137 -0.93 0.33 12.83
N GLN A 138 -1.66 1.23 13.48
CA GLN A 138 -3.11 1.15 13.65
C GLN A 138 -3.89 1.79 12.50
N ARG A 139 -3.20 2.32 11.48
CA ARG A 139 -3.86 2.87 10.30
C ARG A 139 -4.56 1.76 9.50
N PRO A 140 -5.73 2.06 8.93
CA PRO A 140 -6.58 1.10 8.25
C PRO A 140 -6.11 0.75 6.84
#